data_AF-A0A117SU17-F1
#
_entry.id   AF-A0A117SU17-F1
#
_cell.length_a   1.000
_cell.length_b   1.000
_cell.length_c   1.000
_cell.angle_alpha   90.00
_cell.angle_beta   90.00
_cell.angle_gamma   90.00
#
_symmetry.space_group_name_H-M   'P 1'
#
loop_
_entity.id
_entity.type
_entity.pdbx_description
1 polymer ?
#
loop_
_entity_poly.entity_id
_entity_poly.type
_entity_poly.pdbx_seq_one_letter_code
_entity_poly.pdbx_strand_id
1 'polypeptide(L)'
;MVPSGIVWAYEGFRQALEYAGEAENPHRDVPLALILSILIVALLYIALEVAFIGGVNWGKIMLKGSNSEYAIPIKPGDWGNLVYSNWAGSPFYTELATSGVAVLAAFAVILLIDAWLSPAGTMGVYIGATARSLYGYQGRVTTLKYSAHCIGDSRHPGFSMVFTFILALLFLLPFPTWYQIVSISSTATVVNYLAGGSALVVLRRTVPELRRAYRVPLPWLIGLTSFVSSSMLIYLTGWPSLGYVFLVTAFGLPLMILGYRDKLGLSLVEASAASLAYWVTLGLVMYLGLVSGLIGFSVYWTVFALTVIVTLLYLYYKTRGSYAAMEVASSSWFVGYMIVIGALSYVGSMGEGYLKYPWDYIAAIALSIIFFVISVMQGFETKEIAEVKAKGVPVE
;
A
#
# COMPACT_ATOMS: atom_id res chain seq x y z
N MET A 1 14.02 -3.06 5.63
CA MET A 1 13.26 -2.65 6.83
C MET A 1 13.20 -1.13 7.02
N VAL A 2 14.32 -0.40 6.91
CA VAL A 2 14.33 1.08 7.07
C VAL A 2 13.48 1.86 6.03
N PRO A 3 13.48 1.52 4.72
CA PRO A 3 12.73 2.30 3.73
C PRO A 3 11.21 2.26 3.94
N SER A 4 10.66 1.09 4.30
CA SER A 4 9.21 0.90 4.44
C SER A 4 8.62 1.71 5.60
N GLY A 5 9.37 1.87 6.71
CA GLY A 5 8.94 2.72 7.82
C GLY A 5 8.93 4.21 7.49
N ILE A 6 9.89 4.67 6.67
CA ILE A 6 9.91 6.05 6.18
C ILE A 6 8.71 6.28 5.26
N VAL A 7 8.44 5.36 4.32
CA VAL A 7 7.28 5.45 3.43
C VAL A 7 5.98 5.51 4.22
N TRP A 8 5.84 4.67 5.25
CA TRP A 8 4.67 4.68 6.14
C TRP A 8 4.42 6.05 6.78
N ALA A 9 5.47 6.75 7.20
CA ALA A 9 5.36 8.07 7.81
C ALA A 9 4.84 9.14 6.83
N TYR A 10 5.02 8.95 5.52
CA TYR A 10 4.47 9.82 4.47
C TYR A 10 3.10 9.36 3.93
N GLU A 11 2.53 8.29 4.45
CA GLU A 11 1.16 7.91 4.14
C GLU A 11 0.15 8.85 4.82
N GLY A 12 -1.10 8.87 4.34
CA GLY A 12 -2.15 9.73 4.90
C GLY A 12 -2.63 10.86 3.96
N PHE A 13 -1.91 11.14 2.87
CA PHE A 13 -2.33 12.20 1.94
C PHE A 13 -3.62 11.85 1.18
N ARG A 14 -3.86 10.56 0.91
CA ARG A 14 -5.00 10.07 0.13
C ARG A 14 -6.34 10.35 0.82
N GLN A 15 -6.35 10.43 2.14
CA GLN A 15 -7.53 10.67 2.94
C GLN A 15 -8.17 12.02 2.57
N ALA A 16 -7.36 13.03 2.21
CA ALA A 16 -7.89 14.28 1.68
C ALA A 16 -8.73 14.11 0.40
N LEU A 17 -8.44 13.10 -0.43
CA LEU A 17 -9.23 12.77 -1.61
C LEU A 17 -10.52 12.01 -1.25
N GLU A 18 -10.48 11.16 -0.23
CA GLU A 18 -11.63 10.34 0.18
C GLU A 18 -12.74 11.17 0.84
N TYR A 19 -12.38 12.33 1.40
CA TYR A 19 -13.30 13.32 1.96
C TYR A 19 -13.51 14.53 1.03
N ALA A 20 -13.07 14.45 -0.22
CA ALA A 20 -13.15 15.56 -1.17
C ALA A 20 -14.59 16.06 -1.41
N GLY A 21 -15.59 15.17 -1.34
CA GLY A 21 -17.01 15.53 -1.52
C GLY A 21 -17.61 16.30 -0.34
N GLU A 22 -16.92 16.35 0.80
CA GLU A 22 -17.33 17.14 1.97
C GLU A 22 -16.65 18.53 2.00
N ALA A 23 -15.77 18.82 1.04
CA ALA A 23 -15.08 20.12 0.95
C ALA A 23 -15.97 21.20 0.30
N GLU A 24 -15.91 22.42 0.83
CA GLU A 24 -16.68 23.55 0.30
C GLU A 24 -16.23 23.97 -1.11
N ASN A 25 -14.91 23.94 -1.38
CA ASN A 25 -14.35 24.16 -2.72
C ASN A 25 -13.36 23.05 -3.11
N PRO A 26 -13.86 21.87 -3.53
CA PRO A 26 -13.01 20.72 -3.84
C PRO A 26 -11.97 21.01 -4.94
N HIS A 27 -12.28 21.93 -5.86
CA HIS A 27 -11.39 22.27 -6.97
C HIS A 27 -10.09 22.96 -6.53
N ARG A 28 -10.14 23.72 -5.43
CA ARG A 28 -8.99 24.43 -4.88
C ARG A 28 -8.41 23.70 -3.68
N ASP A 29 -9.27 23.29 -2.76
CA ASP A 29 -8.85 22.86 -1.43
C ASP A 29 -8.24 21.47 -1.45
N VAL A 30 -8.73 20.56 -2.29
CA VAL A 30 -8.19 19.18 -2.38
C VAL A 30 -6.76 19.17 -2.95
N PRO A 31 -6.44 19.82 -4.09
CA PRO A 31 -5.07 19.90 -4.56
C PRO A 31 -4.13 20.61 -3.57
N LEU A 32 -4.59 21.69 -2.92
CA LEU A 32 -3.79 22.41 -1.92
C LEU A 32 -3.53 21.55 -0.69
N ALA A 33 -4.55 20.88 -0.14
CA ALA A 33 -4.41 19.99 1.01
C ALA A 33 -3.41 18.86 0.72
N LEU A 34 -3.47 18.25 -0.46
CA LEU A 34 -2.53 17.21 -0.88
C LEU A 34 -1.08 17.71 -0.95
N ILE A 35 -0.84 18.84 -1.60
CA ILE A 35 0.51 19.37 -1.80
C ILE A 35 1.07 19.93 -0.49
N LEU A 36 0.28 20.74 0.22
CA LEU A 36 0.71 21.38 1.46
C LEU A 36 0.95 20.36 2.57
N SER A 37 0.10 19.33 2.72
CA SER A 37 0.33 18.30 3.74
C SER A 37 1.66 17.58 3.52
N ILE A 38 1.94 17.13 2.29
CA ILE A 38 3.21 16.47 1.96
C ILE A 38 4.41 17.41 2.20
N LEU A 39 4.32 18.67 1.75
CA LEU A 39 5.42 19.63 1.92
C LEU A 39 5.67 19.99 3.38
N ILE A 40 4.62 20.25 4.16
CA ILE A 40 4.73 20.59 5.59
C ILE A 40 5.32 19.39 6.34
N VAL A 41 4.81 18.18 6.10
CA VAL A 41 5.33 16.96 6.74
C VAL A 41 6.78 16.72 6.34
N ALA A 42 7.14 16.89 5.07
CA ALA A 42 8.53 16.74 4.62
C ALA A 42 9.46 17.74 5.30
N LEU A 43 9.07 19.01 5.39
CA LEU A 43 9.85 20.05 6.08
C LEU A 43 9.98 19.76 7.57
N LEU A 44 8.89 19.32 8.22
CA LEU A 44 8.90 18.95 9.63
C LEU A 44 9.82 17.75 9.89
N TYR A 45 9.76 16.71 9.06
CA TYR A 45 10.64 15.55 9.20
C TYR A 45 12.10 15.91 8.95
N ILE A 46 12.40 16.73 7.94
CA ILE A 46 13.77 17.24 7.74
C ILE A 46 14.25 18.04 8.95
N ALA A 47 13.40 18.94 9.48
CA ALA A 47 13.75 19.72 10.68
C ALA A 47 13.97 18.82 11.90
N LEU A 48 13.16 17.77 12.04
CA LEU A 48 13.28 16.80 13.12
C LEU A 48 14.56 15.96 13.01
N GLU A 49 14.94 15.51 11.80
CA GLU A 49 16.21 14.82 11.55
C GLU A 49 17.40 15.73 11.83
N VAL A 50 17.35 17.00 11.41
CA VAL A 50 18.39 17.99 11.72
C VAL A 50 18.50 18.23 13.22
N ALA A 51 17.38 18.33 13.93
CA ALA A 51 17.35 18.48 15.38
C ALA A 51 17.97 17.25 16.07
N PHE A 52 17.57 16.03 15.68
CA PHE A 52 18.11 14.78 16.21
C PHE A 52 19.62 14.69 16.03
N ILE A 53 20.10 14.87 14.79
CA ILE A 53 21.54 14.80 14.48
C ILE A 53 22.31 15.88 15.27
N GLY A 54 21.70 17.05 15.48
CA GLY A 54 22.30 18.14 16.25
C GLY A 54 22.32 17.91 17.77
N GLY A 55 21.35 17.20 18.33
CA GLY A 55 21.24 16.95 19.78
C GLY A 55 21.77 15.59 20.24
N VAL A 56 22.14 14.69 19.32
CA VAL A 56 22.78 13.40 19.64
C VAL A 56 24.03 13.60 20.49
N ASN A 57 24.01 13.02 21.69
CA ASN A 57 25.15 12.98 22.60
C ASN A 57 25.77 11.57 22.60
N TRP A 58 26.76 11.37 21.74
CA TRP A 58 27.45 10.09 21.56
C TRP A 58 28.02 9.50 22.86
N GLY A 59 28.40 10.33 23.83
CA GLY A 59 28.93 9.86 25.12
C GLY A 59 27.92 9.11 25.99
N LYS A 60 26.62 9.21 25.68
CA LYS A 60 25.52 8.56 26.42
C LYS A 60 24.90 7.38 25.68
N ILE A 61 25.46 7.02 24.52
CA ILE A 61 24.97 5.93 23.69
C ILE A 61 25.81 4.69 23.97
N MET A 62 25.13 3.63 24.40
CA MET A 62 25.76 2.39 24.83
C MET A 62 25.06 1.18 24.19
N LEU A 63 25.85 0.17 23.84
CA LEU A 63 25.37 -1.14 23.39
C LEU A 63 25.26 -2.11 24.56
N LYS A 64 24.38 -3.09 24.40
CA LYS A 64 24.25 -4.21 25.34
C LYS A 64 25.53 -5.06 25.35
N GLY A 65 26.08 -5.30 26.52
CA GLY A 65 27.15 -6.27 26.75
C GLY A 65 26.63 -7.69 26.94
N SER A 66 27.54 -8.63 27.26
CA SER A 66 27.23 -10.05 27.41
C SER A 66 26.15 -10.37 28.47
N ASN A 67 25.94 -9.47 29.44
CA ASN A 67 24.95 -9.63 30.51
C ASN A 67 23.61 -8.93 30.20
N SER A 68 23.36 -8.52 28.95
CA SER A 68 22.21 -7.70 28.53
C SER A 68 22.14 -6.28 29.11
N GLU A 69 23.12 -5.87 29.92
CA GLU A 69 23.27 -4.49 30.41
C GLU A 69 23.97 -3.60 29.38
N TYR A 70 23.58 -2.33 29.31
CA TYR A 70 24.21 -1.35 28.42
C TYR A 70 25.55 -0.90 28.99
N ALA A 71 26.66 -1.32 28.37
CA ALA A 71 28.00 -1.13 28.92
C ALA A 71 29.07 -0.74 27.89
N ILE A 72 28.83 -0.97 26.59
CA ILE A 72 29.83 -0.74 25.55
C ILE A 72 29.57 0.63 24.89
N PRO A 73 30.44 1.64 25.04
CA PRO A 73 30.24 2.95 24.43
C PRO A 73 30.41 2.91 22.92
N ILE A 74 29.60 3.71 22.20
CA ILE A 74 29.68 3.84 20.74
C ILE A 74 30.54 5.04 20.36
N LYS A 75 31.31 4.92 19.27
CA LYS A 75 32.11 6.04 18.75
C LYS A 75 31.24 7.05 18.01
N PRO A 76 31.55 8.36 18.10
CA PRO A 76 30.90 9.37 17.27
C PRO A 76 30.94 9.01 15.78
N GLY A 77 29.78 9.02 15.14
CA GLY A 77 29.62 8.71 13.71
C GLY A 77 29.29 7.26 13.38
N ASP A 78 29.23 6.36 14.36
CA ASP A 78 28.80 4.97 14.16
C ASP A 78 27.26 4.85 14.18
N TRP A 79 26.64 5.29 13.09
CA TRP A 79 25.19 5.25 12.89
C TRP A 79 24.64 3.83 12.75
N GLY A 80 25.47 2.86 12.32
CA GLY A 80 25.04 1.48 12.12
C GLY A 80 24.68 0.80 13.43
N ASN A 81 25.49 1.03 14.48
CA ASN A 81 25.25 0.44 15.80
C ASN A 81 24.19 1.19 16.63
N LEU A 82 23.72 2.35 16.19
CA LEU A 82 22.69 3.12 16.89
C LEU A 82 21.38 2.32 17.05
N VAL A 83 21.04 1.50 16.07
CA VAL A 83 19.83 0.65 16.04
C VAL A 83 19.86 -0.44 17.13
N TYR A 84 21.03 -0.75 17.69
CA TYR A 84 21.19 -1.76 18.75
C TYR A 84 21.49 -1.15 20.13
N SER A 85 21.48 0.17 20.21
CA SER A 85 21.82 0.93 21.42
C SER A 85 20.64 1.07 22.38
N ASN A 86 20.91 1.65 23.56
CA ASN A 86 19.89 2.10 24.51
C ASN A 86 18.91 3.14 23.94
N TRP A 87 19.23 3.78 22.81
CA TRP A 87 18.36 4.79 22.16
C TRP A 87 17.41 4.19 21.13
N ALA A 88 17.62 2.94 20.72
CA ALA A 88 16.93 2.33 19.58
C ALA A 88 15.39 2.30 19.70
N GLY A 89 14.85 2.14 20.91
CA GLY A 89 13.40 2.03 21.12
C GLY A 89 12.67 3.37 21.18
N SER A 90 13.38 4.46 21.51
CA SER A 90 12.77 5.77 21.75
C SER A 90 13.80 6.90 21.57
N PRO A 91 14.27 7.14 20.34
CA PRO A 91 15.42 8.01 20.07
C PRO A 91 15.22 9.45 20.57
N PHE A 92 14.12 10.10 20.18
CA PHE A 92 13.80 11.48 20.58
C PHE A 92 13.55 11.65 22.08
N TYR A 93 12.85 10.69 22.70
CA TYR A 93 12.64 10.70 24.14
C TYR A 93 13.98 10.65 24.88
N THR A 94 14.86 9.73 24.47
CA THR A 94 16.15 9.50 25.14
C THR A 94 17.08 10.69 24.93
N GLU A 95 17.08 11.29 23.74
CA GLU A 95 17.82 12.52 23.44
C GLU A 95 17.45 13.65 24.39
N LEU A 96 16.15 13.96 24.50
CA LEU A 96 15.67 15.05 25.33
C LEU A 96 15.85 14.79 26.83
N ALA A 97 15.59 13.56 27.28
CA ALA A 97 15.78 13.15 28.66
C ALA A 97 17.26 13.19 29.09
N THR A 98 18.18 12.87 28.15
CA THR A 98 19.62 12.86 28.43
C THR A 98 20.32 14.18 28.08
N SER A 99 19.60 15.18 27.57
CA SER A 99 20.14 16.50 27.25
C SER A 99 20.73 17.25 28.45
N GLY A 100 20.27 16.94 29.67
CA GLY A 100 20.64 17.65 30.90
C GLY A 100 19.85 18.94 31.14
N VAL A 101 18.91 19.29 30.25
CA VAL A 101 18.02 20.45 30.38
C VAL A 101 16.67 20.00 30.92
N ALA A 102 16.29 20.50 32.10
CA ALA A 102 15.06 20.06 32.80
C ALA A 102 13.78 20.26 31.96
N VAL A 103 13.69 21.37 31.21
CA VAL A 103 12.53 21.65 30.34
C VAL A 103 12.42 20.62 29.20
N LEU A 104 13.56 20.23 28.60
CA LEU A 104 13.56 19.21 27.54
C LEU A 104 13.22 17.83 28.09
N ALA A 105 13.71 17.49 29.29
CA ALA A 105 13.34 16.25 29.96
C ALA A 105 11.83 16.17 30.27
N ALA A 106 11.22 17.29 30.72
CA ALA A 106 9.78 17.37 30.90
C ALA A 106 9.02 17.23 29.57
N PHE A 107 9.51 17.88 28.51
CA PHE A 107 8.95 17.76 27.16
C PHE A 107 9.05 16.33 26.60
N ALA A 108 10.11 15.58 26.95
CA ALA A 108 10.25 14.18 26.56
C ALA A 108 9.07 13.32 27.07
N VAL A 109 8.59 13.57 28.29
CA VAL A 109 7.42 12.87 28.85
C VAL A 109 6.16 13.22 28.05
N ILE A 110 6.00 14.48 27.64
CA ILE A 110 4.89 14.89 26.77
C ILE A 110 4.95 14.15 25.44
N LEU A 111 6.12 14.02 24.81
CA LEU A 111 6.28 13.23 23.58
C LEU A 111 5.91 11.76 23.77
N LEU A 112 6.19 11.18 24.93
CA LEU A 112 5.80 9.79 25.21
C LEU A 112 4.28 9.63 25.33
N ILE A 113 3.60 10.60 25.95
CA ILE A 113 2.14 10.64 26.02
C ILE A 113 1.55 10.83 24.61
N ASP A 114 2.10 11.77 23.84
CA ASP A 114 1.67 12.05 22.48
C ASP A 114 1.89 10.86 21.53
N ALA A 115 2.98 10.10 21.70
CA ALA A 115 3.22 8.88 20.92
C ALA A 115 2.10 7.83 21.11
N TRP A 116 1.37 7.88 22.23
CA TRP A 116 0.23 7.02 22.48
C TRP A 116 -1.11 7.64 22.03
N LEU A 117 -1.25 8.96 22.16
CA LEU A 117 -2.48 9.69 21.84
C LEU A 117 -2.63 9.99 20.34
N SER A 118 -1.54 10.39 19.67
CA SER A 118 -1.54 10.81 18.26
C SER A 118 -2.05 9.73 17.28
N PRO A 119 -1.77 8.41 17.44
CA PRO A 119 -2.30 7.39 16.54
C PRO A 119 -3.83 7.27 16.59
N ALA A 120 -4.48 7.74 17.66
CA ALA A 120 -5.95 7.71 17.78
C ALA A 120 -6.63 8.61 16.73
N GLY A 121 -6.03 9.75 16.38
CA GLY A 121 -6.53 10.61 15.31
C GLY A 121 -6.50 9.90 13.96
N THR A 122 -5.36 9.30 13.63
CA THR A 122 -5.18 8.49 12.41
C THR A 122 -6.17 7.33 12.36
N MET A 123 -6.36 6.62 13.48
CA MET A 123 -7.34 5.54 13.59
C MET A 123 -8.75 6.01 13.20
N GLY A 124 -9.21 7.15 13.70
CA GLY A 124 -10.53 7.70 13.38
C GLY A 124 -10.72 7.97 11.88
N VAL A 125 -9.72 8.59 11.24
CA VAL A 125 -9.78 8.89 9.80
C VAL A 125 -9.83 7.62 8.95
N TYR A 126 -8.99 6.62 9.27
CA TYR A 126 -8.92 5.36 8.52
C TYR A 126 -10.15 4.46 8.71
N ILE A 127 -10.74 4.41 9.91
CA ILE A 127 -12.00 3.69 10.15
C ILE A 127 -13.12 4.34 9.31
N GLY A 128 -13.22 5.66 9.32
CA GLY A 128 -14.22 6.39 8.54
C GLY A 128 -14.05 6.21 7.03
N ALA A 129 -12.82 6.28 6.53
CA ALA A 129 -12.48 6.07 5.12
C ALA A 129 -12.78 4.64 4.65
N THR A 130 -12.40 3.63 5.45
CA THR A 130 -12.61 2.22 5.11
C THR A 130 -14.09 1.87 5.10
N ALA A 131 -14.85 2.38 6.08
CA ALA A 131 -16.29 2.19 6.15
C ALA A 131 -17.02 2.81 4.94
N ARG A 132 -16.63 4.03 4.52
CA ARG A 132 -17.17 4.67 3.29
C ARG A 132 -16.80 3.89 2.03
N SER A 133 -15.55 3.41 1.94
CA SER A 133 -15.10 2.60 0.80
C SER A 133 -15.95 1.32 0.67
N LEU A 134 -16.16 0.59 1.77
CA LEU A 134 -17.01 -0.60 1.79
C LEU A 134 -18.47 -0.28 1.45
N TYR A 135 -19.00 0.86 1.92
CA TYR A 135 -20.33 1.32 1.57
C TYR A 135 -20.47 1.61 0.06
N GLY A 136 -19.49 2.28 -0.54
CA GLY A 136 -19.47 2.57 -1.98
C GLY A 136 -19.48 1.31 -2.88
N TYR A 137 -18.93 0.19 -2.39
CA TYR A 137 -18.98 -1.09 -3.11
C TYR A 137 -20.39 -1.74 -3.15
N GLN A 138 -21.32 -1.35 -2.27
CA GLN A 138 -22.62 -2.00 -2.11
C GLN A 138 -23.53 -1.89 -3.34
N GLY A 139 -23.40 -0.83 -4.15
CA GLY A 139 -24.15 -0.67 -5.40
C GLY A 139 -23.64 -1.51 -6.57
N ARG A 140 -22.44 -2.12 -6.44
CA ARG A 140 -21.75 -2.82 -7.54
C ARG A 140 -21.53 -4.32 -7.28
N VAL A 141 -21.47 -4.73 -6.01
CA VAL A 141 -21.14 -6.08 -5.56
C VAL A 141 -22.40 -6.81 -5.08
N THR A 142 -22.73 -7.93 -5.71
CA THR A 142 -23.99 -8.66 -5.47
C THR A 142 -24.09 -9.28 -4.08
N THR A 143 -22.94 -9.56 -3.44
CA THR A 143 -22.84 -10.28 -2.16
C THR A 143 -22.97 -9.36 -0.93
N LEU A 144 -22.79 -8.05 -1.09
CA LEU A 144 -22.81 -7.07 0.02
C LEU A 144 -24.19 -6.41 0.24
N LYS A 145 -25.25 -6.92 -0.39
CA LYS A 145 -26.61 -6.36 -0.36
C LYS A 145 -27.24 -6.25 1.04
N TYR A 146 -26.75 -6.98 2.03
CA TYR A 146 -27.37 -7.07 3.37
C TYR A 146 -26.81 -6.10 4.42
N SER A 147 -25.82 -5.27 4.09
CA SER A 147 -25.16 -4.33 5.03
C SER A 147 -25.91 -3.00 5.23
N ALA A 148 -27.18 -2.89 4.81
CA ALA A 148 -27.87 -1.62 4.56
C ALA A 148 -28.46 -0.89 5.79
N HIS A 149 -28.22 -1.35 7.02
CA HIS A 149 -28.73 -0.61 8.19
C HIS A 149 -27.75 0.52 8.54
N CYS A 150 -27.94 1.68 7.89
CA CYS A 150 -27.42 2.93 8.42
C CYS A 150 -28.08 3.17 9.78
N ILE A 151 -27.27 3.43 10.81
CA ILE A 151 -27.79 3.65 12.17
C ILE A 151 -28.02 5.15 12.36
N GLY A 152 -29.29 5.54 12.53
CA GLY A 152 -29.70 6.89 12.90
C GLY A 152 -29.62 7.96 11.81
N ASP A 153 -29.87 9.21 12.21
CA ASP A 153 -29.94 10.39 11.33
C ASP A 153 -28.60 10.73 10.65
N SER A 154 -27.49 10.22 11.18
CA SER A 154 -26.13 10.55 10.73
C SER A 154 -25.64 9.71 9.54
N ARG A 155 -26.46 8.81 8.97
CA ARG A 155 -26.16 8.00 7.75
C ARG A 155 -24.84 7.20 7.79
N HIS A 156 -24.29 6.90 8.96
CA HIS A 156 -23.03 6.15 9.06
C HIS A 156 -23.24 4.62 8.89
N PRO A 157 -22.39 3.91 8.12
CA PRO A 157 -22.55 2.48 7.85
C PRO A 157 -22.05 1.61 9.01
N GLY A 158 -22.90 1.42 10.03
CA GLY A 158 -22.59 0.67 11.27
C GLY A 158 -22.04 -0.74 11.03
N PHE A 159 -22.65 -1.51 10.13
CA PHE A 159 -22.16 -2.84 9.78
C PHE A 159 -20.75 -2.81 9.16
N SER A 160 -20.48 -1.86 8.25
CA SER A 160 -19.17 -1.75 7.61
C SER A 160 -18.07 -1.43 8.62
N MET A 161 -18.38 -0.66 9.67
CA MET A 161 -17.44 -0.40 10.77
C MET A 161 -17.13 -1.68 11.55
N VAL A 162 -18.14 -2.43 11.99
CA VAL A 162 -17.94 -3.69 12.74
C VAL A 162 -17.21 -4.72 11.90
N PHE A 163 -17.57 -4.85 10.62
CA PHE A 163 -16.91 -5.75 9.68
C PHE A 163 -15.43 -5.38 9.50
N THR A 164 -15.14 -4.09 9.30
CA THR A 164 -13.75 -3.60 9.20
C THR A 164 -12.96 -3.87 10.48
N PHE A 165 -13.58 -3.70 11.65
CA PHE A 165 -12.96 -3.98 12.93
C PHE A 165 -12.58 -5.46 13.08
N ILE A 166 -13.50 -6.39 12.75
CA ILE A 166 -13.22 -7.83 12.77
C ILE A 166 -12.09 -8.17 11.79
N LEU A 167 -12.13 -7.62 10.57
CA LEU A 167 -11.09 -7.83 9.56
C LEU A 167 -9.73 -7.33 10.05
N ALA A 168 -9.69 -6.16 10.70
CA ALA A 168 -8.47 -5.61 11.29
C ALA A 168 -7.91 -6.51 12.40
N LEU A 169 -8.76 -7.04 13.30
CA LEU A 169 -8.33 -8.01 14.32
C LEU A 169 -7.73 -9.27 13.70
N LEU A 170 -8.36 -9.82 12.66
CA LEU A 170 -7.84 -10.99 11.94
C LEU A 170 -6.50 -10.70 11.25
N PHE A 171 -6.33 -9.49 10.71
CA PHE A 171 -5.09 -9.06 10.09
C PHE A 171 -3.93 -8.94 11.09
N LEU A 172 -4.19 -8.72 12.38
CA LEU A 172 -3.15 -8.66 13.41
C LEU A 172 -2.62 -10.04 13.82
N LEU A 173 -3.42 -11.11 13.71
CA LEU A 173 -3.06 -12.46 14.17
C LEU A 173 -1.79 -13.08 13.53
N PRO A 174 -1.56 -12.99 12.21
CA PRO A 174 -0.44 -13.70 11.57
C PRO A 174 0.92 -13.00 11.73
N PHE A 175 0.97 -11.75 12.19
CA PHE A 175 2.20 -10.95 12.18
C PHE A 175 2.76 -10.74 13.59
N PRO A 176 3.92 -11.35 13.92
CA PRO A 176 4.47 -11.33 15.27
C PRO A 176 5.13 -9.99 15.65
N THR A 177 5.37 -9.09 14.70
CA THR A 177 6.09 -7.83 14.95
C THR A 177 5.42 -6.62 14.31
N TRP A 178 5.47 -5.48 15.01
CA TRP A 178 5.01 -4.18 14.49
C TRP A 178 5.67 -3.82 13.15
N TYR A 179 6.98 -4.04 13.01
CA TYR A 179 7.72 -3.71 11.78
C TYR A 179 7.22 -4.50 10.56
N GLN A 180 6.83 -5.77 10.73
CA GLN A 180 6.27 -6.56 9.65
C GLN A 180 4.89 -6.04 9.24
N ILE A 181 4.05 -5.67 10.21
CA ILE A 181 2.73 -5.08 9.96
C ILE A 181 2.87 -3.80 9.15
N VAL A 182 3.73 -2.88 9.61
CA VAL A 182 3.98 -1.60 8.92
C VAL A 182 4.53 -1.83 7.52
N SER A 183 5.52 -2.70 7.36
CA SER A 183 6.13 -2.99 6.06
C SER A 183 5.13 -3.54 5.04
N ILE A 184 4.31 -4.52 5.45
CA ILE A 184 3.30 -5.14 4.60
C ILE A 184 2.17 -4.15 4.28
N SER A 185 1.67 -3.44 5.29
CA SER A 185 0.63 -2.42 5.12
C SER A 185 1.07 -1.33 4.14
N SER A 186 2.27 -0.77 4.32
CA SER A 186 2.78 0.26 3.42
C SER A 186 2.99 -0.22 2.02
N THR A 187 3.56 -1.42 1.85
CA THR A 187 3.77 -1.97 0.52
C THR A 187 2.43 -2.21 -0.19
N ALA A 188 1.42 -2.71 0.52
CA ALA A 188 0.07 -2.88 -0.03
C ALA A 188 -0.55 -1.52 -0.46
N THR A 189 -0.34 -0.46 0.32
CA THR A 189 -0.74 0.90 -0.06
C THR A 189 -0.01 1.37 -1.32
N VAL A 190 1.31 1.19 -1.40
CA VAL A 190 2.13 1.60 -2.55
C VAL A 190 1.78 0.83 -3.82
N VAL A 191 1.43 -0.45 -3.70
CA VAL A 191 0.90 -1.26 -4.82
C VAL A 191 -0.33 -0.59 -5.44
N ASN A 192 -1.19 0.02 -4.64
CA ASN A 192 -2.34 0.80 -5.14
C ASN A 192 -1.89 2.04 -5.92
N TYR A 193 -0.82 2.71 -5.50
CA TYR A 193 -0.30 3.91 -6.15
C TYR A 193 0.25 3.67 -7.55
N LEU A 194 0.65 2.43 -7.90
CA LEU A 194 1.06 2.08 -9.26
C LEU A 194 0.01 2.46 -10.31
N ALA A 195 -1.28 2.25 -10.01
CA ALA A 195 -2.36 2.55 -10.94
C ALA A 195 -2.55 4.06 -11.18
N GLY A 196 -2.08 4.92 -10.26
CA GLY A 196 -2.29 6.38 -10.36
C GLY A 196 -1.57 6.99 -11.57
N GLY A 197 -0.29 6.65 -11.74
CA GLY A 197 0.52 7.17 -12.85
C GLY A 197 0.03 6.73 -14.22
N SER A 198 -0.37 5.47 -14.36
CA SER A 198 -0.92 4.93 -15.60
C SER A 198 -2.31 5.50 -15.90
N ALA A 199 -3.19 5.58 -14.90
CA ALA A 199 -4.52 6.17 -15.03
C ALA A 199 -4.46 7.63 -15.48
N LEU A 200 -3.51 8.44 -14.98
CA LEU A 200 -3.31 9.81 -15.43
C LEU A 200 -3.10 9.89 -16.95
N VAL A 201 -2.21 9.06 -17.50
CA VAL A 201 -1.91 9.07 -18.95
C VAL A 201 -3.08 8.55 -19.77
N VAL A 202 -3.75 7.49 -19.31
CA VAL A 202 -4.93 6.92 -19.97
C VAL A 202 -6.06 7.95 -20.01
N LEU A 203 -6.38 8.60 -18.90
CA LEU A 203 -7.41 9.64 -18.83
C LEU A 203 -7.10 10.85 -19.70
N ARG A 204 -5.81 11.17 -19.92
CA ARG A 204 -5.42 12.23 -20.86
C ARG A 204 -5.66 11.87 -22.31
N ARG A 205 -5.65 10.58 -22.65
CA ARG A 205 -5.95 10.07 -23.99
C ARG A 205 -7.44 9.85 -24.21
N THR A 206 -8.15 9.29 -23.24
CA THR A 206 -9.58 8.91 -23.38
C THR A 206 -10.54 10.07 -23.16
N VAL A 207 -10.19 11.02 -22.28
CA VAL A 207 -11.02 12.17 -21.92
C VAL A 207 -10.23 13.49 -21.87
N PRO A 208 -9.70 13.99 -22.99
CA PRO A 208 -8.94 15.23 -22.99
C PRO A 208 -9.77 16.45 -22.55
N GLU A 209 -11.05 16.51 -22.98
CA GLU A 209 -11.94 17.67 -22.83
C GLU A 209 -12.60 17.84 -21.45
N LEU A 210 -12.54 16.84 -20.57
CA LEU A 210 -13.16 16.97 -19.24
C LEU A 210 -12.52 18.13 -18.46
N ARG A 211 -13.38 18.91 -17.80
CA ARG A 211 -12.96 19.96 -16.87
C ARG A 211 -12.23 19.31 -15.69
N ARG A 212 -11.05 19.81 -15.36
CA ARG A 212 -10.19 19.30 -14.29
C ARG A 212 -9.87 20.42 -13.32
N ALA A 213 -10.00 20.14 -12.03
CA ALA A 213 -9.57 21.04 -10.96
C ALA A 213 -8.11 21.46 -11.12
N TYR A 214 -7.25 20.47 -11.38
CA TYR A 214 -5.83 20.65 -11.58
C TYR A 214 -5.37 19.98 -12.88
N ARG A 215 -4.60 20.71 -13.69
CA ARG A 215 -3.99 20.19 -14.91
C ARG A 215 -2.50 19.94 -14.67
N VAL A 216 -2.17 18.69 -14.40
CA VAL A 216 -0.80 18.19 -14.29
C VAL A 216 0.01 18.54 -15.56
N PRO A 217 1.17 19.22 -15.46
CA PRO A 217 2.06 19.47 -16.59
C PRO A 217 2.73 18.17 -17.06
N LEU A 218 2.95 18.00 -18.37
CA LEU A 218 3.66 16.84 -18.95
C LEU A 218 3.19 15.48 -18.38
N PRO A 219 1.90 15.09 -18.58
CA PRO A 219 1.28 13.96 -17.89
C PRO A 219 1.99 12.63 -18.11
N TRP A 220 2.65 12.45 -19.25
CA TRP A 220 3.43 11.24 -19.52
C TRP A 220 4.66 11.14 -18.61
N LEU A 221 5.42 12.23 -18.45
CA LEU A 221 6.62 12.23 -17.60
C LEU A 221 6.24 12.05 -16.14
N ILE A 222 5.24 12.80 -15.65
CA ILE A 222 4.78 12.69 -14.27
C ILE A 222 4.15 11.31 -13.99
N GLY A 223 3.38 10.78 -14.94
CA GLY A 223 2.82 9.43 -14.86
C GLY A 223 3.92 8.36 -14.80
N LEU A 224 4.95 8.49 -15.64
CA LEU A 224 6.08 7.57 -15.65
C LEU A 224 6.86 7.64 -14.34
N THR A 225 7.25 8.84 -13.89
CA THR A 225 8.01 9.00 -12.65
C THR A 225 7.22 8.50 -11.46
N SER A 226 5.91 8.77 -11.39
CA SER A 226 5.04 8.23 -10.35
C SER A 226 5.05 6.70 -10.35
N PHE A 227 4.89 6.07 -11.52
CA PHE A 227 4.86 4.61 -11.63
C PHE A 227 6.22 3.99 -11.26
N VAL A 228 7.32 4.54 -11.78
CA VAL A 228 8.68 4.06 -11.50
C VAL A 228 9.02 4.25 -10.03
N SER A 229 8.70 5.40 -9.42
CA SER A 229 8.92 5.63 -7.98
C SER A 229 8.11 4.66 -7.12
N SER A 230 6.81 4.47 -7.39
CA SER A 230 6.00 3.49 -6.67
C SER A 230 6.54 2.07 -6.85
N SER A 231 6.97 1.72 -8.06
CA SER A 231 7.56 0.41 -8.36
C SER A 231 8.89 0.20 -7.64
N MET A 232 9.73 1.23 -7.54
CA MET A 232 10.95 1.20 -6.73
C MET A 232 10.64 1.00 -5.27
N LEU A 233 9.67 1.72 -4.70
CA LEU A 233 9.29 1.53 -3.30
C LEU A 233 8.82 0.09 -3.01
N ILE A 234 8.13 -0.53 -3.96
CA ILE A 234 7.73 -1.95 -3.88
C ILE A 234 8.95 -2.88 -3.94
N TYR A 235 9.91 -2.61 -4.84
CA TYR A 235 11.14 -3.38 -4.94
C TYR A 235 12.00 -3.27 -3.67
N LEU A 236 12.08 -2.07 -3.08
CA LEU A 236 12.83 -1.78 -1.86
C LEU A 236 12.25 -2.44 -0.61
N THR A 237 10.99 -2.92 -0.65
CA THR A 237 10.42 -3.76 0.42
C THR A 237 11.21 -5.05 0.59
N GLY A 238 11.66 -5.63 -0.52
CA GLY A 238 12.48 -6.84 -0.54
C GLY A 238 11.73 -8.13 -0.22
N TRP A 239 12.45 -9.24 -0.40
CA TRP A 239 11.97 -10.58 -0.12
C TRP A 239 12.26 -10.95 1.35
N PRO A 240 11.38 -11.69 2.07
CA PRO A 240 10.09 -12.29 1.66
C PRO A 240 8.88 -11.36 1.84
N SER A 241 9.06 -10.15 2.38
CA SER A 241 7.97 -9.21 2.68
C SER A 241 7.09 -8.91 1.46
N LEU A 242 7.70 -8.70 0.30
CA LEU A 242 6.98 -8.49 -0.95
C LEU A 242 6.11 -9.69 -1.36
N GLY A 243 6.59 -10.91 -1.12
CA GLY A 243 5.85 -12.14 -1.38
C GLY A 243 4.54 -12.22 -0.59
N TYR A 244 4.58 -11.87 0.70
CA TYR A 244 3.36 -11.79 1.53
C TYR A 244 2.37 -10.77 0.99
N VAL A 245 2.84 -9.59 0.58
CA VAL A 245 1.97 -8.52 0.03
C VAL A 245 1.28 -8.98 -1.25
N PHE A 246 2.01 -9.64 -2.14
CA PHE A 246 1.43 -10.16 -3.39
C PHE A 246 0.45 -11.30 -3.16
N LEU A 247 0.67 -12.17 -2.19
CA LEU A 247 -0.31 -13.19 -1.80
C LEU A 247 -1.58 -12.57 -1.21
N VAL A 248 -1.44 -11.57 -0.32
CA VAL A 248 -2.59 -10.86 0.26
C VAL A 248 -3.35 -10.08 -0.82
N THR A 249 -2.64 -9.46 -1.76
CA THR A 249 -3.27 -8.79 -2.91
C THR A 249 -4.01 -9.79 -3.79
N ALA A 250 -3.39 -10.93 -4.08
CA ALA A 250 -4.00 -12.00 -4.86
C ALA A 250 -5.21 -12.63 -4.16
N PHE A 251 -5.25 -12.67 -2.83
CA PHE A 251 -6.38 -13.16 -2.03
C PHE A 251 -7.67 -12.38 -2.28
N GLY A 252 -7.57 -11.10 -2.68
CA GLY A 252 -8.72 -10.27 -3.03
C GLY A 252 -9.46 -10.69 -4.30
N LEU A 253 -8.81 -11.41 -5.23
CA LEU A 253 -9.41 -11.80 -6.50
C LEU A 253 -10.64 -12.73 -6.34
N PRO A 254 -10.60 -13.80 -5.52
CA PRO A 254 -11.79 -14.59 -5.17
C PRO A 254 -12.96 -13.77 -4.62
N LEU A 255 -12.70 -12.76 -3.77
CA LEU A 255 -13.77 -11.89 -3.27
C LEU A 255 -14.43 -11.10 -4.41
N MET A 256 -13.63 -10.66 -5.39
CA MET A 256 -14.16 -10.02 -6.59
C MET A 256 -14.97 -11.01 -7.45
N ILE A 257 -14.52 -12.26 -7.61
CA ILE A 257 -15.25 -13.28 -8.37
C ILE A 257 -16.62 -13.57 -7.74
N LEU A 258 -16.65 -13.78 -6.41
CA LEU A 258 -17.90 -13.96 -5.66
C LEU A 258 -18.78 -12.72 -5.74
N GLY A 259 -18.17 -11.54 -5.66
CA GLY A 259 -18.81 -10.24 -5.65
C GLY A 259 -19.44 -9.82 -6.96
N TYR A 260 -18.84 -10.21 -8.08
CA TYR A 260 -19.24 -9.81 -9.44
C TYR A 260 -19.69 -10.99 -10.30
N ARG A 261 -19.99 -12.15 -9.68
CA ARG A 261 -20.37 -13.38 -10.38
C ARG A 261 -21.45 -13.17 -11.46
N ASP A 262 -22.44 -12.31 -11.19
CA ASP A 262 -23.56 -12.05 -12.09
C ASP A 262 -23.10 -11.32 -13.36
N LYS A 263 -22.12 -10.41 -13.24
CA LYS A 263 -21.47 -9.73 -14.38
C LYS A 263 -20.50 -10.64 -15.13
N LEU A 264 -19.93 -11.63 -14.43
CA LEU A 264 -19.00 -12.61 -14.97
C LEU A 264 -19.71 -13.81 -15.64
N GLY A 265 -21.04 -13.91 -15.53
CA GLY A 265 -21.81 -15.04 -16.04
C GLY A 265 -21.55 -16.35 -15.29
N LEU A 266 -21.16 -16.29 -14.02
CA LEU A 266 -20.83 -17.45 -13.20
C LEU A 266 -21.98 -17.82 -12.26
N SER A 267 -22.25 -19.12 -12.13
CA SER A 267 -23.17 -19.65 -11.11
C SER A 267 -22.55 -19.51 -9.70
N LEU A 268 -23.38 -19.52 -8.65
CA LEU A 268 -22.87 -19.48 -7.26
C LEU A 268 -21.86 -20.60 -7.00
N VAL A 269 -22.18 -21.80 -7.49
CA VAL A 269 -21.40 -23.01 -7.24
C VAL A 269 -20.06 -22.92 -7.97
N GLU A 270 -20.05 -22.51 -9.23
CA GLU A 270 -18.81 -22.29 -10.00
C GLU A 270 -17.93 -21.23 -9.34
N ALA A 271 -18.50 -20.07 -8.99
CA ALA A 271 -17.76 -18.98 -8.36
C ALA A 271 -17.20 -19.38 -6.98
N SER A 272 -17.98 -20.11 -6.17
CA SER A 272 -17.56 -20.55 -4.84
C SER A 272 -16.49 -21.63 -4.92
N ALA A 273 -16.64 -22.61 -5.81
CA ALA A 273 -15.65 -23.67 -6.02
C ALA A 273 -14.32 -23.11 -6.53
N ALA A 274 -14.36 -22.21 -7.52
CA ALA A 274 -13.16 -21.55 -8.04
C ALA A 274 -12.47 -20.69 -6.97
N SER A 275 -13.25 -19.93 -6.19
CA SER A 275 -12.74 -19.09 -5.11
C SER A 275 -12.10 -19.91 -3.99
N LEU A 276 -12.73 -21.01 -3.58
CA LEU A 276 -12.22 -21.90 -2.55
C LEU A 276 -10.95 -22.62 -3.02
N ALA A 277 -10.94 -23.15 -4.25
CA ALA A 277 -9.75 -23.76 -4.82
C ALA A 277 -8.57 -22.77 -4.85
N TYR A 278 -8.83 -21.54 -5.30
CA TYR A 278 -7.82 -20.49 -5.34
C TYR A 278 -7.28 -20.13 -3.96
N TRP A 279 -8.15 -19.93 -2.95
CA TRP A 279 -7.71 -19.64 -1.58
C TRP A 279 -6.94 -20.79 -0.96
N VAL A 280 -7.35 -22.04 -1.19
CA VAL A 280 -6.60 -23.23 -0.73
C VAL A 280 -5.22 -23.26 -1.37
N THR A 281 -5.12 -23.04 -2.69
CA THR A 281 -3.82 -22.99 -3.37
C THR A 281 -2.94 -21.86 -2.85
N LEU A 282 -3.48 -20.64 -2.67
CA LEU A 282 -2.71 -19.52 -2.09
C LEU A 282 -2.28 -19.80 -0.64
N GLY A 283 -3.15 -20.40 0.17
CA GLY A 283 -2.83 -20.80 1.54
C GLY A 283 -1.70 -21.84 1.59
N LEU A 284 -1.72 -22.81 0.67
CA LEU A 284 -0.63 -23.78 0.52
C LEU A 284 0.67 -23.13 0.05
N VAL A 285 0.63 -22.22 -0.93
CA VAL A 285 1.80 -21.46 -1.38
C VAL A 285 2.38 -20.64 -0.21
N MET A 286 1.53 -19.96 0.55
CA MET A 286 1.93 -19.17 1.70
C MET A 286 2.59 -20.03 2.77
N TYR A 287 1.94 -21.13 3.17
CA TYR A 287 2.39 -21.97 4.26
C TYR A 287 3.61 -22.82 3.87
N LEU A 288 3.55 -23.55 2.75
CA LEU A 288 4.62 -24.44 2.31
C LEU A 288 5.85 -23.67 1.80
N GLY A 289 5.63 -22.55 1.13
CA GLY A 289 6.69 -21.72 0.56
C GLY A 289 7.25 -20.70 1.55
N LEU A 290 6.46 -19.67 1.87
CA LEU A 290 6.94 -18.50 2.61
C LEU A 290 7.09 -18.72 4.13
N VAL A 291 6.25 -19.55 4.75
CA VAL A 291 6.27 -19.71 6.22
C VAL A 291 7.15 -20.89 6.64
N SER A 292 6.94 -22.07 6.08
CA SER A 292 7.66 -23.29 6.47
C SER A 292 8.95 -23.54 5.68
N GLY A 293 9.11 -22.94 4.50
CA GLY A 293 10.28 -23.13 3.63
C GLY A 293 10.47 -24.55 3.11
N LEU A 294 9.41 -25.39 3.12
CA LEU A 294 9.47 -26.78 2.69
C LEU A 294 9.68 -26.93 1.18
N ILE A 295 9.22 -25.95 0.40
CA ILE A 295 9.37 -25.91 -1.05
C ILE A 295 10.18 -24.68 -1.48
N GLY A 296 11.07 -24.87 -2.45
CA GLY A 296 11.93 -23.80 -2.95
C GLY A 296 11.16 -22.73 -3.73
N PHE A 297 11.77 -21.54 -3.86
CA PHE A 297 11.20 -20.38 -4.56
C PHE A 297 10.65 -20.71 -5.94
N SER A 298 11.42 -21.43 -6.76
CA SER A 298 11.00 -21.81 -8.10
C SER A 298 9.67 -22.56 -8.12
N VAL A 299 9.40 -23.41 -7.13
CA VAL A 299 8.17 -24.21 -7.07
C VAL A 299 7.00 -23.37 -6.61
N TYR A 300 7.06 -22.78 -5.42
CA TYR A 300 5.90 -22.05 -4.89
C TYR A 300 5.59 -20.78 -5.69
N TRP A 301 6.61 -20.10 -6.22
CA TRP A 301 6.41 -18.91 -7.05
C TRP A 301 5.81 -19.25 -8.40
N THR A 302 6.20 -20.41 -8.98
CA THR A 302 5.55 -20.91 -10.21
C THR A 302 4.11 -21.30 -9.94
N VAL A 303 3.82 -21.99 -8.84
CA VAL A 303 2.44 -22.31 -8.45
C VAL A 303 1.63 -21.03 -8.29
N PHE A 304 2.14 -20.03 -7.56
CA PHE A 304 1.52 -18.71 -7.42
C PHE A 304 1.23 -18.06 -8.78
N ALA A 305 2.24 -17.95 -9.64
CA ALA A 305 2.12 -17.34 -10.97
C ALA A 305 1.07 -18.06 -11.81
N LEU A 306 1.11 -19.39 -11.85
CA LEU A 306 0.13 -20.21 -12.57
C LEU A 306 -1.27 -20.03 -12.01
N THR A 307 -1.45 -20.00 -10.69
CA THR A 307 -2.77 -19.80 -10.05
C THR A 307 -3.41 -18.49 -10.50
N VAL A 308 -2.67 -17.38 -10.48
CA VAL A 308 -3.19 -16.07 -10.89
C VAL A 308 -3.40 -16.01 -12.41
N ILE A 309 -2.45 -16.51 -13.22
CA ILE A 309 -2.56 -16.52 -14.69
C ILE A 309 -3.75 -17.38 -15.14
N VAL A 310 -3.86 -18.61 -14.65
CA VAL A 310 -4.94 -19.53 -15.03
C VAL A 310 -6.29 -18.97 -14.63
N THR A 311 -6.38 -18.31 -13.48
CA THR A 311 -7.63 -17.68 -13.03
C THR A 311 -8.00 -16.50 -13.94
N LEU A 312 -7.05 -15.65 -14.32
CA LEU A 312 -7.31 -14.59 -15.31
C LEU A 312 -7.74 -15.15 -16.66
N LEU A 313 -7.07 -16.20 -17.16
CA LEU A 313 -7.42 -16.84 -18.43
C LEU A 313 -8.82 -17.48 -18.38
N TYR A 314 -9.16 -18.14 -17.27
CA TYR A 314 -10.49 -18.69 -17.03
C TYR A 314 -11.56 -17.59 -17.04
N LEU A 315 -11.33 -16.48 -16.33
CA LEU A 315 -12.24 -15.34 -16.32
C LEU A 315 -12.38 -14.70 -17.70
N TYR A 316 -11.28 -14.54 -18.44
CA TYR A 316 -11.30 -14.00 -19.80
C TYR A 316 -12.10 -14.90 -20.76
N TYR A 317 -11.91 -16.23 -20.66
CA TYR A 317 -12.66 -17.19 -21.47
C TYR A 317 -14.17 -17.13 -21.18
N LYS A 318 -14.55 -17.09 -19.89
CA LYS A 318 -15.95 -17.02 -19.47
C LYS A 318 -16.63 -15.71 -19.85
N THR A 319 -15.90 -14.61 -19.82
CA THR A 319 -16.42 -13.27 -20.13
C THR A 319 -16.27 -12.88 -21.59
N ARG A 320 -15.78 -13.77 -22.45
CA ARG A 320 -15.46 -13.47 -23.84
C ARG A 320 -16.66 -12.88 -24.58
N GLY A 321 -16.44 -11.76 -25.26
CA GLY A 321 -17.49 -11.02 -25.98
C GLY A 321 -18.34 -10.09 -25.12
N SER A 322 -18.10 -10.06 -23.80
CA SER A 322 -18.70 -9.08 -22.89
C SER A 322 -17.72 -7.95 -22.56
N TYR A 323 -18.24 -6.86 -22.01
CA TYR A 323 -17.42 -5.76 -21.48
C TYR A 323 -16.46 -6.22 -20.37
N ALA A 324 -16.85 -7.22 -19.57
CA ALA A 324 -15.99 -7.75 -18.51
C ALA A 324 -14.70 -8.41 -19.05
N ALA A 325 -14.70 -8.93 -20.30
CA ALA A 325 -13.47 -9.43 -20.91
C ALA A 325 -12.43 -8.33 -21.13
N MET A 326 -12.86 -7.10 -21.42
CA MET A 326 -11.96 -5.96 -21.57
C MET A 326 -11.35 -5.57 -20.22
N GLU A 327 -12.15 -5.55 -19.15
CA GLU A 327 -11.67 -5.31 -17.78
C GLU A 327 -10.66 -6.38 -17.34
N VAL A 328 -10.97 -7.67 -17.56
CA VAL A 328 -10.09 -8.78 -17.23
C VAL A 328 -8.79 -8.71 -18.05
N ALA A 329 -8.87 -8.51 -19.37
CA ALA A 329 -7.68 -8.39 -20.22
C ALA A 329 -6.78 -7.22 -19.79
N SER A 330 -7.37 -6.10 -19.40
CA SER A 330 -6.65 -4.89 -18.98
C SER A 330 -6.06 -4.99 -17.58
N SER A 331 -6.44 -6.00 -16.80
CA SER A 331 -5.78 -6.31 -15.52
C SER A 331 -4.50 -7.14 -15.67
N SER A 332 -4.22 -7.66 -16.87
CA SER A 332 -3.10 -8.57 -17.12
C SER A 332 -1.73 -7.93 -16.89
N TRP A 333 -1.55 -6.62 -17.15
CA TRP A 333 -0.30 -5.91 -16.87
C TRP A 333 0.07 -5.99 -15.38
N PHE A 334 -0.92 -5.90 -14.49
CA PHE A 334 -0.70 -5.90 -13.05
C PHE A 334 -0.27 -7.27 -12.55
N VAL A 335 -0.89 -8.34 -13.07
CA VAL A 335 -0.50 -9.72 -12.77
C VAL A 335 0.91 -10.02 -13.30
N GLY A 336 1.19 -9.63 -14.55
CA GLY A 336 2.53 -9.74 -15.10
C GLY A 336 3.57 -8.99 -14.27
N TYR A 337 3.23 -7.77 -13.84
CA TYR A 337 4.08 -6.94 -12.99
C TYR A 337 4.39 -7.63 -11.66
N MET A 338 3.36 -8.10 -10.94
CA MET A 338 3.53 -8.78 -9.65
C MET A 338 4.46 -10.00 -9.76
N ILE A 339 4.26 -10.83 -10.79
CA ILE A 339 5.06 -12.04 -11.00
C ILE A 339 6.52 -11.69 -11.29
N VAL A 340 6.75 -10.73 -12.18
CA VAL A 340 8.08 -10.37 -12.66
C VAL A 340 8.86 -9.58 -11.61
N ILE A 341 8.24 -8.57 -10.97
CA ILE A 341 8.91 -7.78 -9.93
C ILE A 341 9.14 -8.60 -8.66
N GLY A 342 8.24 -9.53 -8.33
CA GLY A 342 8.43 -10.45 -7.20
C GLY A 342 9.60 -11.41 -7.44
N ALA A 343 9.73 -11.94 -8.66
CA ALA A 343 10.89 -12.73 -9.05
C ALA A 343 12.19 -11.92 -9.02
N LEU A 344 12.16 -10.69 -9.54
CA LEU A 344 13.33 -9.80 -9.46
C LEU A 344 13.69 -9.48 -8.01
N SER A 345 12.70 -9.23 -7.14
CA SER A 345 12.95 -8.97 -5.72
C SER A 345 13.56 -10.15 -4.98
N TYR A 346 13.23 -11.39 -5.38
CA TYR A 346 13.87 -12.59 -4.83
C TYR A 346 15.32 -12.72 -5.30
N VAL A 347 15.57 -12.52 -6.60
CA VAL A 347 16.90 -12.70 -7.21
C VAL A 347 17.83 -11.52 -6.92
N GLY A 348 17.29 -10.32 -6.76
CA GLY A 348 18.02 -9.07 -6.58
C GLY A 348 18.65 -8.91 -5.20
N SER A 349 19.32 -7.77 -4.98
CA SER A 349 20.04 -7.47 -3.73
C SER A 349 19.12 -7.35 -2.51
N MET A 350 17.82 -7.16 -2.74
CA MET A 350 16.77 -7.10 -1.70
C MET A 350 16.20 -8.49 -1.33
N GLY A 351 16.74 -9.56 -1.90
CA GLY A 351 16.40 -10.96 -1.59
C GLY A 351 17.67 -11.79 -1.38
N GLU A 352 17.85 -12.85 -2.17
CA GLU A 352 19.00 -13.76 -2.11
C GLU A 352 20.30 -13.15 -2.66
N GLY A 353 20.21 -12.04 -3.41
CA GLY A 353 21.39 -11.29 -3.86
C GLY A 353 22.17 -11.94 -5.02
N TYR A 354 21.55 -12.83 -5.80
CA TYR A 354 22.14 -13.37 -7.02
C TYR A 354 22.45 -12.28 -8.06
N LEU A 355 21.56 -11.29 -8.19
CA LEU A 355 21.77 -10.08 -8.97
C LEU A 355 22.17 -8.94 -8.02
N LYS A 356 23.42 -8.51 -8.12
CA LYS A 356 24.01 -7.52 -7.21
C LYS A 356 23.70 -6.09 -7.65
N TYR A 357 23.70 -5.20 -6.66
CA TYR A 357 23.71 -3.76 -6.88
C TYR A 357 24.89 -3.34 -7.78
N PRO A 358 24.70 -2.42 -8.75
CA PRO A 358 23.47 -1.68 -9.07
C PRO A 358 22.57 -2.31 -10.15
N TRP A 359 22.91 -3.50 -10.65
CA TRP A 359 22.25 -4.10 -11.82
C TRP A 359 20.80 -4.49 -11.57
N ASP A 360 20.50 -4.90 -10.35
CA ASP A 360 19.14 -5.22 -9.91
C ASP A 360 18.23 -3.98 -9.85
N TYR A 361 18.75 -2.83 -9.41
CA TYR A 361 18.01 -1.57 -9.42
C TYR A 361 17.75 -1.09 -10.85
N ILE A 362 18.75 -1.18 -11.73
CA ILE A 362 18.59 -0.84 -13.15
C ILE A 362 17.55 -1.75 -13.80
N ALA A 363 17.62 -3.06 -13.53
CA ALA A 363 16.65 -4.02 -14.02
C ALA A 363 15.24 -3.70 -13.51
N ALA A 364 15.10 -3.36 -12.23
CA ALA A 364 13.82 -2.98 -11.65
C ALA A 364 13.25 -1.75 -12.34
N ILE A 365 14.05 -0.68 -12.55
CA ILE A 365 13.61 0.55 -13.22
C ILE A 365 13.20 0.25 -14.66
N ALA A 366 13.99 -0.53 -15.39
CA ALA A 366 13.68 -0.91 -16.77
C ALA A 366 12.35 -1.68 -16.86
N LEU A 367 12.13 -2.64 -15.95
CA LEU A 367 10.86 -3.36 -15.85
C LEU A 367 9.70 -2.44 -15.51
N SER A 368 9.88 -1.50 -14.58
CA SER A 368 8.84 -0.50 -14.25
C SER A 368 8.44 0.32 -15.46
N ILE A 369 9.42 0.76 -16.29
CA ILE A 369 9.14 1.51 -17.53
C ILE A 369 8.35 0.64 -18.53
N ILE A 370 8.76 -0.62 -18.71
CA ILE A 370 8.07 -1.56 -19.62
C ILE A 370 6.62 -1.76 -19.15
N PHE A 371 6.40 -2.07 -17.88
CA PHE A 371 5.06 -2.28 -17.34
C PHE A 371 4.22 -1.01 -17.32
N PHE A 372 4.82 0.17 -17.14
CA PHE A 372 4.13 1.44 -17.32
C PHE A 372 3.59 1.57 -18.75
N VAL A 373 4.42 1.33 -19.77
CA VAL A 373 3.97 1.40 -21.17
C VAL A 373 2.87 0.38 -21.45
N ILE A 374 3.01 -0.86 -20.99
CA ILE A 374 1.98 -1.90 -21.13
C ILE A 374 0.67 -1.46 -20.45
N SER A 375 0.74 -0.94 -19.22
CA SER A 375 -0.45 -0.49 -18.49
C SER A 375 -1.18 0.65 -19.20
N VAL A 376 -0.45 1.57 -19.82
CA VAL A 376 -1.01 2.68 -20.59
C VAL A 376 -1.62 2.20 -21.91
N MET A 377 -1.01 1.20 -22.57
CA MET A 377 -1.54 0.60 -23.79
C MET A 377 -2.81 -0.22 -23.55
N GLN A 378 -2.90 -0.88 -22.39
CA GLN A 378 -4.08 -1.64 -21.98
C GLN A 378 -5.21 -0.76 -21.42
N GLY A 379 -4.95 0.53 -21.18
CA GLY A 379 -5.96 1.46 -20.73
C GLY A 379 -7.02 1.75 -21.80
N PHE A 380 -8.29 1.67 -21.42
CA PHE A 380 -9.42 1.92 -22.32
C PHE A 380 -10.46 2.83 -21.65
N GLU A 381 -11.41 3.32 -22.45
CA GLU A 381 -12.53 4.13 -21.96
C GLU A 381 -13.57 3.24 -21.28
N THR A 382 -13.79 3.44 -19.98
CA THR A 382 -14.79 2.67 -19.24
C THR A 382 -16.21 3.18 -19.49
N LYS A 383 -17.20 2.34 -19.17
CA LYS A 383 -18.63 2.72 -19.24
C LYS A 383 -18.95 3.96 -18.41
N GLU A 384 -18.37 4.07 -17.22
CA GLU A 384 -18.56 5.22 -16.34
C GLU A 384 -18.03 6.50 -16.99
N ILE A 385 -16.88 6.41 -17.65
CA ILE A 385 -16.31 7.54 -18.39
C ILE A 385 -17.21 7.94 -19.56
N ALA A 386 -17.73 6.96 -20.31
CA ALA A 386 -18.66 7.20 -21.40
C ALA A 386 -19.98 7.84 -20.90
N GLU A 387 -20.49 7.41 -19.74
CA GLU A 387 -21.65 8.02 -19.09
C GLU A 387 -21.39 9.47 -18.66
N VAL A 388 -20.23 9.75 -18.07
CA VAL A 388 -19.82 11.11 -17.70
C VAL A 388 -19.67 12.01 -18.93
N LYS A 389 -19.17 11.49 -20.06
CA LYS A 389 -19.16 12.25 -21.33
C LYS A 389 -20.58 12.57 -21.81
N ALA A 390 -21.51 11.63 -21.69
CA ALA A 390 -22.87 11.78 -22.18
C ALA A 390 -23.74 12.70 -21.31
N LYS A 391 -23.60 12.60 -19.98
CA LYS A 391 -24.44 13.32 -19.00
C LYS A 391 -23.78 14.58 -18.45
N GLY A 392 -22.50 14.80 -18.73
CA GLY A 392 -21.68 15.79 -18.04
C GLY A 392 -21.18 15.26 -16.69
N VAL A 393 -20.24 15.98 -16.08
CA VAL A 393 -19.78 15.67 -14.72
C VAL A 393 -20.97 15.83 -13.77
N PRO A 394 -21.32 14.81 -12.97
CA PRO A 394 -22.36 14.95 -11.96
C PRO A 394 -22.01 16.15 -11.08
N VAL A 395 -22.92 17.11 -10.99
CA VAL A 395 -22.83 18.15 -9.97
C VAL A 395 -23.37 17.49 -8.71
N GLU A 396 -22.49 17.22 -7.74
CA GLU A 396 -22.89 16.74 -6.41
C GLU A 396 -23.64 17.83 -5.63
#